data_AF-A0A2K2U7F0-F1
#
_entry.id   AF-A0A2K2U7F0-F1
#
_cell.length_a   1.000
_cell.length_b   1.000
_cell.length_c   1.000
_cell.angle_alpha   90.00
_cell.angle_beta   90.00
_cell.angle_gamma   90.00
#
_symmetry.space_group_name_H-M   'P 1'
#
loop_
_entity.id
_entity.type
_entity.pdbx_description
1 polymer ?
#
loop_
_entity_poly.entity_id
_entity_poly.type
_entity_poly.pdbx_seq_one_letter_code
_entity_poly.pdbx_strand_id
1 'polypeptide(L)'
;MPSKGSRRVGPTPAKGLWTPANVVTLVRICLVPVFVVALISPWPQWLGLPQVADDAKGLVAAGIFILISCTDWLDGYLARSRGEVTDFGKFMDPLADKILVAAALLALVELGSLPSWVVLVILAREFIVSGVRMVAASEGAVIAASWYGKAKTVFQMVAIVLFTVKDSHMAGSVHAAFSDGLWLLSWGVMIVALVLTVVSMLDYIAKARRLIGLARADGTAGAREGAKAGESALDELAAHVLDAARASGRTVGTAESLTGGLVAAALTEVPGSSDAVRGGIVSYAAAVKRDVLGVDAEAIERFGVVSEQTARAMAEGARRELRCDVAVAVTGIAGPGGAEPGKPVGTVWLGVADDAGCRARLLSFAGGRREVREQTVRAALEALLESLEG
;
A
#
# COMPACT_ATOMS: atom_id res chain seq x y z
N MET A 1 -18.53 40.24 25.06
CA MET A 1 -17.53 40.02 23.99
C MET A 1 -17.15 38.55 23.97
N PRO A 2 -17.63 37.75 23.00
CA PRO A 2 -17.18 36.37 22.83
C PRO A 2 -16.11 36.25 21.74
N SER A 3 -15.23 35.28 21.96
CA SER A 3 -13.95 35.00 21.31
C SER A 3 -14.01 34.78 19.80
N LYS A 4 -13.04 35.39 19.09
CA LYS A 4 -12.74 35.13 17.68
C LYS A 4 -12.43 33.65 17.47
N GLY A 5 -13.31 32.95 16.73
CA GLY A 5 -13.08 31.60 16.27
C GLY A 5 -11.88 31.53 15.33
N SER A 6 -10.95 30.62 15.61
CA SER A 6 -9.89 30.23 14.68
C SER A 6 -10.52 29.52 13.49
N ARG A 7 -10.68 30.21 12.37
CA ARG A 7 -10.95 29.54 11.09
C ARG A 7 -9.75 28.68 10.76
N ARG A 8 -9.89 27.36 10.87
CA ARG A 8 -8.96 26.41 10.27
C ARG A 8 -8.95 26.69 8.76
N VAL A 9 -7.80 27.13 8.26
CA VAL A 9 -7.55 27.28 6.83
C VAL A 9 -7.58 25.87 6.24
N GLY A 10 -8.63 25.55 5.50
CA GLY A 10 -8.65 24.34 4.66
C GLY A 10 -7.60 24.45 3.55
N PRO A 11 -7.12 23.33 2.99
CA PRO A 11 -6.17 23.35 1.88
C PRO A 11 -6.74 24.14 0.71
N THR A 12 -5.96 25.09 0.20
CA THR A 12 -6.30 25.94 -0.94
C THR A 12 -6.50 25.07 -2.19
N PRO A 13 -7.47 25.37 -3.09
CA PRO A 13 -7.68 24.60 -4.30
C PRO A 13 -6.44 24.62 -5.18
N ALA A 14 -6.17 23.50 -5.86
CA ALA A 14 -5.00 23.29 -6.69
C ALA A 14 -4.78 24.46 -7.68
N LYS A 15 -3.58 25.06 -7.63
CA LYS A 15 -3.05 25.90 -8.71
C LYS A 15 -3.06 25.06 -10.01
N GLY A 16 -3.40 25.68 -11.13
CA GLY A 16 -3.59 25.00 -12.42
C GLY A 16 -2.38 24.12 -12.84
N LEU A 17 -2.61 23.23 -13.80
CA LEU A 17 -1.63 22.24 -14.29
C LEU A 17 -0.27 22.85 -14.70
N TRP A 18 -0.28 24.13 -15.09
CA TRP A 18 0.88 24.90 -15.53
C TRP A 18 1.58 25.59 -14.36
N THR A 19 2.29 24.81 -13.55
CA THR A 19 3.20 25.34 -12.52
C THR A 19 4.63 25.41 -13.07
N PRO A 20 5.49 26.31 -12.55
CA PRO A 20 6.92 26.34 -12.89
C PRO A 20 7.61 24.99 -12.72
N ALA A 21 7.26 24.22 -11.69
CA ALA A 21 7.80 22.87 -11.47
C ALA A 21 7.43 21.92 -12.62
N ASN A 22 6.14 21.85 -12.97
CA ASN A 22 5.67 20.98 -14.06
C ASN A 22 6.27 21.36 -15.42
N VAL A 23 6.52 22.65 -15.67
CA VAL A 23 7.20 23.11 -16.89
C VAL A 23 8.64 22.59 -16.93
N VAL A 24 9.37 22.63 -15.81
CA VAL A 24 10.73 22.09 -15.74
C VAL A 24 10.74 20.58 -16.01
N THR A 25 9.80 19.81 -15.44
CA THR A 25 9.66 18.37 -15.70
C THR A 25 9.38 18.09 -17.19
N LEU A 26 8.48 18.85 -17.83
CA LEU A 26 8.17 18.70 -19.26
C LEU A 26 9.36 19.04 -20.14
N VAL A 27 10.06 20.14 -19.84
CA VAL A 27 11.29 20.53 -20.54
C VAL A 27 12.33 19.42 -20.43
N ARG A 28 12.50 18.81 -19.25
CA ARG A 28 13.40 17.66 -19.07
C ARG A 28 13.10 16.54 -20.05
N ILE A 29 11.84 16.12 -20.15
CA ILE A 29 11.41 15.04 -21.07
C ILE A 29 11.74 15.41 -22.52
N CYS A 30 11.48 16.66 -22.92
CA CYS A 30 11.81 17.15 -24.27
C CYS A 30 13.32 17.25 -24.54
N LEU A 31 14.16 17.37 -23.51
CA LEU A 31 15.62 17.39 -23.64
C LEU A 31 16.24 16.00 -23.72
N VAL A 32 15.52 14.92 -23.38
CA VAL A 32 16.04 13.54 -23.48
C VAL A 32 16.46 13.19 -24.92
N PRO A 33 15.62 13.42 -25.97
CA PRO A 33 16.05 13.20 -27.35
C PRO A 33 17.26 14.04 -27.75
N VAL A 34 17.38 15.27 -27.25
CA VAL A 34 18.54 16.14 -27.53
C VAL A 34 19.82 15.52 -26.99
N PHE A 35 19.78 15.00 -25.76
CA PHE A 35 20.89 14.25 -25.17
C PHE A 35 21.25 13.00 -26.00
N VAL A 36 20.26 12.19 -26.38
CA VAL A 36 20.47 10.97 -27.18
C VAL A 36 21.11 11.32 -28.52
N VAL A 37 20.61 12.35 -29.22
CA VAL A 37 21.17 12.83 -30.49
C VAL A 37 22.59 13.35 -30.28
N ALA A 38 22.86 14.13 -29.23
CA ALA A 38 24.20 14.63 -28.94
C ALA A 38 25.21 13.50 -28.72
N LEU A 39 24.77 12.40 -28.10
CA LEU A 39 25.58 11.22 -27.80
C LEU A 39 25.77 10.28 -29.00
N ILE A 40 24.71 10.00 -29.76
CA ILE A 40 24.76 8.99 -30.85
C ILE A 40 25.13 9.63 -32.19
N SER A 41 24.57 10.80 -32.54
CA SER A 41 24.70 11.38 -33.88
C SER A 41 26.15 11.66 -34.25
N PRO A 42 26.56 11.45 -35.51
CA PRO A 42 27.77 12.05 -36.06
C PRO A 42 27.68 13.57 -35.92
N TRP A 43 28.74 14.20 -35.42
CA TRP A 43 28.79 15.66 -35.32
C TRP A 43 29.19 16.27 -36.67
N PRO A 44 28.67 17.46 -37.02
CA PRO A 44 28.88 18.00 -38.35
C PRO A 44 30.33 18.45 -38.58
N GLN A 45 30.94 17.96 -39.66
CA GLN A 45 32.32 18.30 -40.03
C GLN A 45 32.52 19.80 -40.36
N TRP A 46 31.46 20.53 -40.69
CA TRP A 46 31.50 21.97 -40.98
C TRP A 46 31.73 22.86 -39.75
N LEU A 47 31.76 22.28 -38.53
CA LEU A 47 32.13 23.00 -37.31
C LEU A 47 33.62 23.40 -37.27
N GLY A 48 34.42 22.99 -38.27
CA GLY A 48 35.80 23.44 -38.48
C GLY A 48 36.83 22.88 -37.47
N LEU A 49 36.41 21.99 -36.58
CA LEU A 49 37.24 21.42 -35.51
C LEU A 49 37.05 19.89 -35.41
N PRO A 50 37.34 19.10 -36.46
CA PRO A 50 37.03 17.67 -36.50
C PRO A 50 37.68 16.83 -35.39
N GLN A 51 38.90 17.16 -34.96
CA GLN A 51 39.58 16.44 -33.86
C GLN A 51 39.03 16.82 -32.47
N VAL A 52 38.71 18.10 -32.25
CA VAL A 52 38.15 18.56 -30.96
C VAL A 52 36.67 18.15 -30.84
N ALA A 53 35.95 18.03 -31.96
CA ALA A 53 34.55 17.65 -31.98
C ALA A 53 34.33 16.20 -31.53
N ASP A 54 35.18 15.25 -31.93
CA ASP A 54 35.07 13.85 -31.51
C ASP A 54 35.52 13.67 -30.04
N ASP A 55 36.61 14.33 -29.64
CA ASP A 55 37.15 14.28 -28.28
C ASP A 55 36.20 14.95 -27.24
N ALA A 56 35.57 16.07 -27.60
CA ALA A 56 34.67 16.81 -26.72
C ALA A 56 33.23 16.27 -26.72
N LYS A 57 32.85 15.41 -27.67
CA LYS A 57 31.49 14.88 -27.81
C LYS A 57 30.99 14.21 -26.53
N GLY A 58 31.79 13.30 -25.96
CA GLY A 58 31.47 12.61 -24.71
C GLY A 58 31.33 13.58 -23.53
N LEU A 59 32.20 14.59 -23.45
CA LEU A 59 32.16 15.62 -22.41
C LEU A 59 30.91 16.51 -22.52
N VAL A 60 30.55 16.92 -23.74
CA VAL A 60 29.34 17.72 -23.97
C VAL A 60 28.09 16.90 -23.67
N ALA A 61 28.01 15.65 -24.14
CA ALA A 61 26.88 14.77 -23.86
C ALA A 61 26.73 14.51 -22.35
N ALA A 62 27.84 14.29 -21.64
CA ALA A 62 27.85 14.17 -20.19
C ALA A 62 27.39 15.46 -19.50
N GLY A 63 27.84 16.63 -19.96
CA GLY A 63 27.40 17.93 -19.47
C GLY A 63 25.89 18.15 -19.64
N ILE A 64 25.34 17.78 -20.81
CA ILE A 64 23.89 17.81 -21.07
C ILE A 64 23.17 16.85 -20.11
N PHE A 65 23.65 15.62 -19.96
CA PHE A 65 23.04 14.64 -19.05
C PHE A 65 23.02 15.12 -17.59
N ILE A 66 24.13 15.71 -17.12
CA ILE A 66 24.23 16.29 -15.77
C ILE A 66 23.23 17.44 -15.63
N LEU A 67 23.16 18.35 -16.60
CA LEU A 67 22.21 19.46 -16.60
C LEU A 67 20.77 18.95 -16.47
N ILE A 68 20.38 17.99 -17.32
CA ILE A 68 19.05 17.38 -17.32
C ILE A 68 18.79 16.68 -15.97
N SER A 69 19.75 15.92 -15.43
CA SER A 69 19.61 15.23 -14.14
C SER A 69 19.45 16.21 -12.97
N CYS A 70 20.19 17.32 -12.98
CA CYS A 70 20.09 18.37 -11.97
C CYS A 70 18.71 19.08 -11.97
N THR A 71 17.99 19.07 -13.10
CA THR A 71 16.65 19.66 -13.13
C THR A 71 15.65 18.94 -12.22
N ASP A 72 15.90 17.69 -11.81
CA ASP A 72 15.07 16.89 -10.86
C ASP A 72 15.14 17.39 -9.42
N TRP A 73 16.29 17.95 -9.07
CA TRP A 73 16.40 18.61 -7.80
C TRP A 73 15.69 19.98 -7.84
N LEU A 74 15.75 20.67 -8.99
CA LEU A 74 15.20 22.00 -9.18
C LEU A 74 13.67 22.03 -9.17
N ASP A 75 12.99 21.17 -9.92
CA ASP A 75 11.52 21.10 -9.93
C ASP A 75 10.96 20.70 -8.55
N GLY A 76 11.59 19.73 -7.87
CA GLY A 76 11.24 19.33 -6.51
C GLY A 76 11.44 20.46 -5.50
N TYR A 77 12.51 21.25 -5.63
CA TYR A 77 12.74 22.44 -4.82
C TYR A 77 11.69 23.53 -5.09
N LEU A 78 11.38 23.81 -6.36
CA LEU A 78 10.37 24.79 -6.75
C LEU A 78 8.97 24.41 -6.25
N ALA A 79 8.59 23.14 -6.38
CA ALA A 79 7.30 22.64 -5.90
C ALA A 79 7.15 22.79 -4.37
N ARG A 80 8.20 22.45 -3.60
CA ARG A 80 8.19 22.55 -2.13
C ARG A 80 8.26 23.98 -1.63
N SER A 81 9.13 24.81 -2.20
CA SER A 81 9.33 26.21 -1.78
C SER A 81 8.12 27.10 -2.08
N ARG A 82 7.33 26.78 -3.11
CA ARG A 82 6.17 27.57 -3.53
C ARG A 82 4.81 26.97 -3.13
N GLY A 83 4.81 25.82 -2.46
CA GLY A 83 3.59 25.09 -2.10
C GLY A 83 2.78 24.64 -3.32
N GLU A 84 3.47 24.25 -4.40
CA GLU A 84 2.91 23.96 -5.73
C GLU A 84 2.96 22.46 -6.06
N VAL A 85 2.74 21.60 -5.06
CA VAL A 85 2.74 20.15 -5.25
C VAL A 85 1.45 19.71 -5.94
N THR A 86 1.54 19.32 -7.22
CA THR A 86 0.40 18.84 -8.01
C THR A 86 0.41 17.32 -8.18
N ASP A 87 -0.76 16.70 -8.35
CA ASP A 87 -0.83 15.25 -8.60
C ASP A 87 -0.24 14.86 -9.97
N PHE A 88 -0.35 15.76 -10.95
CA PHE A 88 0.33 15.62 -12.23
C PHE A 88 1.85 15.56 -12.05
N GLY A 89 2.45 16.50 -11.30
CA GLY A 89 3.89 16.50 -10.99
C GLY A 89 4.34 15.22 -10.29
N LYS A 90 3.61 14.77 -9.26
CA LYS A 90 3.90 13.51 -8.54
C LYS A 90 3.95 12.29 -9.46
N PHE A 91 3.19 12.29 -10.56
CA PHE A 91 3.19 11.22 -11.55
C PHE A 91 4.29 11.41 -12.61
N MET A 92 4.50 12.63 -13.08
CA MET A 92 5.45 12.94 -14.15
C MET A 92 6.91 12.85 -13.70
N ASP A 93 7.24 13.25 -12.48
CA ASP A 93 8.65 13.29 -12.03
C ASP A 93 9.29 11.88 -12.04
N PRO A 94 8.67 10.82 -11.46
CA PRO A 94 9.22 9.47 -11.52
C PRO A 94 9.19 8.85 -12.92
N LEU A 95 8.35 9.36 -13.82
CA LEU A 95 8.30 8.92 -15.22
C LEU A 95 9.46 9.53 -16.01
N ALA A 96 9.69 10.84 -15.85
CA ALA A 96 10.77 11.56 -16.51
C ALA A 96 12.15 10.99 -16.15
N ASP A 97 12.37 10.67 -14.87
CA ASP A 97 13.61 10.04 -14.39
C ASP A 97 13.89 8.72 -15.13
N LYS A 98 12.88 7.84 -15.22
CA LYS A 98 13.00 6.56 -15.92
C LYS A 98 13.26 6.71 -17.42
N ILE A 99 12.61 7.68 -18.07
CA ILE A 99 12.80 7.94 -19.51
C ILE A 99 14.24 8.38 -19.77
N LEU A 100 14.75 9.34 -18.99
CA LEU A 100 16.13 9.83 -19.13
C LEU A 100 17.14 8.70 -18.95
N VAL A 101 17.02 7.95 -17.86
CA VAL A 101 17.93 6.86 -17.52
C VAL A 101 17.87 5.72 -18.54
N ALA A 102 16.66 5.34 -18.99
CA ALA A 102 16.48 4.31 -20.01
C ALA A 102 17.09 4.74 -21.35
N ALA A 103 16.84 5.97 -21.78
CA ALA A 103 17.38 6.51 -23.02
C ALA A 103 18.91 6.54 -23.02
N ALA A 104 19.52 6.95 -21.90
CA ALA A 104 20.97 6.96 -21.76
C ALA A 104 21.60 5.57 -21.81
N LEU A 105 21.01 4.60 -21.10
CA LEU A 105 21.50 3.22 -21.11
C LEU A 105 21.34 2.56 -22.49
N LEU A 106 20.23 2.81 -23.18
CA LEU A 106 20.03 2.31 -24.54
C LEU A 106 21.02 2.92 -25.53
N ALA A 107 21.28 4.22 -25.44
CA ALA A 107 22.30 4.90 -26.25
C ALA A 107 23.70 4.31 -26.03
N LEU A 108 24.06 4.02 -24.77
CA LEU A 108 25.34 3.38 -24.43
C LEU A 108 25.44 1.92 -24.91
N VAL A 109 24.32 1.21 -25.06
CA VAL A 109 24.29 -0.12 -25.68
C VAL A 109 24.49 -0.01 -27.19
N GLU A 110 23.85 0.96 -27.84
CA GLU A 110 24.00 1.22 -29.27
C GLU A 110 25.44 1.59 -29.64
N LEU A 111 26.10 2.38 -28.78
CA LEU A 111 27.53 2.69 -28.91
C LEU A 111 28.46 1.51 -28.56
N GLY A 112 27.93 0.38 -28.10
CA GLY A 112 28.71 -0.79 -27.69
C GLY A 112 29.47 -0.63 -26.36
N SER A 113 29.30 0.50 -25.67
CA SER A 113 29.99 0.81 -24.40
C SER A 113 29.46 -0.01 -23.22
N LEU A 114 28.19 -0.45 -23.28
CA LEU A 114 27.55 -1.30 -22.27
C LEU A 114 26.90 -2.55 -22.89
N PRO A 115 27.01 -3.72 -22.24
CA PRO A 115 26.29 -4.92 -22.70
C PRO A 115 24.79 -4.82 -22.36
N SER A 116 23.96 -5.33 -23.27
CA SER A 116 22.49 -5.23 -23.17
C SER A 116 21.89 -5.86 -21.91
N TRP A 117 22.52 -6.91 -21.35
CA TRP A 117 22.03 -7.58 -20.14
C TRP A 117 22.06 -6.67 -18.90
N VAL A 118 23.02 -5.74 -18.82
CA VAL A 118 23.10 -4.75 -17.71
C VAL A 118 21.87 -3.85 -17.74
N VAL A 119 21.55 -3.34 -18.93
CA VAL A 119 20.39 -2.49 -19.16
C VAL A 119 19.09 -3.24 -18.90
N LEU A 120 19.00 -4.51 -19.34
CA LEU A 120 17.84 -5.36 -19.08
C LEU A 120 17.57 -5.52 -17.57
N VAL A 121 18.58 -5.80 -16.76
CA VAL A 121 18.43 -5.94 -15.29
C VAL A 121 17.91 -4.65 -14.67
N ILE A 122 18.48 -3.51 -15.07
CA ILE A 122 18.09 -2.19 -14.57
C ILE A 122 16.63 -1.88 -14.95
N LEU A 123 16.27 -2.01 -16.23
CA LEU A 123 14.93 -1.70 -16.72
C LEU A 123 13.89 -2.66 -16.14
N ALA A 124 14.16 -3.97 -16.15
CA ALA A 124 13.28 -4.98 -15.57
C ALA A 124 12.97 -4.65 -14.09
N ARG A 125 13.99 -4.28 -13.32
CA ARG A 125 13.80 -3.84 -11.92
C ARG A 125 12.86 -2.64 -11.82
N GLU A 126 12.97 -1.64 -12.71
CA GLU A 126 12.09 -0.46 -12.65
C GLU A 126 10.63 -0.81 -12.83
N PHE A 127 10.33 -1.70 -13.77
CA PHE A 127 8.98 -2.21 -13.97
C PHE A 127 8.51 -3.04 -12.77
N ILE A 128 9.34 -3.97 -12.29
CA ILE A 128 8.99 -4.84 -11.14
C ILE A 128 8.68 -3.99 -9.91
N VAL A 129 9.57 -3.08 -9.50
CA VAL A 129 9.36 -2.26 -8.30
C VAL A 129 8.17 -1.32 -8.45
N SER A 130 7.92 -0.79 -9.65
CA SER A 130 6.75 0.05 -9.91
C SER A 130 5.46 -0.75 -9.82
N GLY A 131 5.42 -1.95 -10.41
CA GLY A 131 4.27 -2.86 -10.33
C GLY A 131 4.00 -3.30 -8.89
N VAL A 132 5.04 -3.69 -8.15
CA VAL A 132 4.93 -4.06 -6.72
C VAL A 132 4.33 -2.93 -5.89
N ARG A 133 4.78 -1.69 -6.10
CA ARG A 133 4.24 -0.52 -5.38
C ARG A 133 2.80 -0.20 -5.80
N MET A 134 2.45 -0.43 -7.06
CA MET A 134 1.10 -0.22 -7.58
C MET A 134 0.10 -1.22 -6.99
N VAL A 135 0.46 -2.51 -6.98
CA VAL A 135 -0.34 -3.58 -6.34
C VAL A 135 -0.48 -3.33 -4.84
N ALA A 136 0.59 -2.91 -4.18
CA ALA A 136 0.48 -2.56 -2.76
C ALA A 136 -0.52 -1.41 -2.53
N ALA A 137 -0.49 -0.39 -3.39
CA ALA A 137 -1.41 0.75 -3.28
C ALA A 137 -2.87 0.37 -3.55
N SER A 138 -3.16 -0.57 -4.46
CA SER A 138 -4.54 -1.06 -4.68
C SER A 138 -5.09 -1.82 -3.48
N GLU A 139 -4.22 -2.48 -2.70
CA GLU A 139 -4.56 -3.17 -1.44
C GLU A 139 -4.57 -2.22 -0.22
N GLY A 140 -4.50 -0.90 -0.43
CA GLY A 140 -4.48 0.09 0.65
C GLY A 140 -3.16 0.16 1.43
N ALA A 141 -2.10 -0.52 0.98
CA ALA A 141 -0.78 -0.52 1.60
C ALA A 141 0.21 0.40 0.88
N VAL A 142 0.77 1.38 1.59
CA VAL A 142 1.79 2.29 1.02
C VAL A 142 3.19 1.81 1.39
N ILE A 143 3.95 1.34 0.40
CA ILE A 143 5.37 0.97 0.60
C ILE A 143 6.24 2.23 0.52
N ALA A 144 6.82 2.63 1.66
CA ALA A 144 7.73 3.76 1.75
C ALA A 144 8.98 3.58 0.87
N ALA A 145 9.53 4.70 0.38
CA ALA A 145 10.72 4.70 -0.45
C ALA A 145 11.94 4.13 0.30
N SER A 146 12.59 3.14 -0.29
CA SER A 146 13.79 2.52 0.29
C SER A 146 15.03 3.38 0.09
N TRP A 147 15.95 3.38 1.07
CA TRP A 147 17.26 4.03 0.94
C TRP A 147 18.08 3.45 -0.22
N TYR A 148 18.06 2.12 -0.39
CA TYR A 148 18.73 1.45 -1.51
C TYR A 148 18.22 1.95 -2.86
N GLY A 149 16.94 2.29 -2.94
CA GLY A 149 16.31 2.88 -4.12
C GLY A 149 16.87 4.25 -4.48
N LYS A 150 17.21 5.08 -3.47
CA LYS A 150 17.83 6.40 -3.70
C LYS A 150 19.31 6.26 -4.06
N ALA A 151 20.03 5.43 -3.31
CA ALA A 151 21.45 5.19 -3.55
C ALA A 151 21.69 4.64 -4.95
N LYS A 152 20.89 3.65 -5.39
CA LYS A 152 21.05 3.06 -6.73
C LYS A 152 20.93 4.11 -7.84
N THR A 153 19.99 5.06 -7.74
CA THR A 153 19.79 6.10 -8.75
C THR A 153 20.99 7.03 -8.83
N VAL A 154 21.57 7.42 -7.69
CA VAL A 154 22.80 8.24 -7.66
C VAL A 154 23.96 7.50 -8.32
N PHE A 155 24.24 6.26 -7.90
CA PHE A 155 25.32 5.46 -8.48
C PHE A 155 25.10 5.20 -9.98
N GLN A 156 23.86 5.01 -10.39
CA GLN A 156 23.48 4.79 -11.78
C GLN A 156 23.66 6.05 -12.64
N MET A 157 23.26 7.23 -12.15
CA MET A 157 23.51 8.51 -12.84
C MET A 157 25.02 8.76 -12.97
N VAL A 158 25.79 8.52 -11.91
CA VAL A 158 27.26 8.64 -11.95
C VAL A 158 27.86 7.64 -12.94
N ALA A 159 27.39 6.40 -12.98
CA ALA A 159 27.86 5.40 -13.93
C ALA A 159 27.57 5.83 -15.37
N ILE A 160 26.38 6.35 -15.67
CA ILE A 160 26.03 6.85 -17.01
C ILE A 160 26.99 7.97 -17.42
N VAL A 161 27.25 8.95 -16.54
CA VAL A 161 28.21 10.03 -16.81
C VAL A 161 29.61 9.46 -17.07
N LEU A 162 30.09 8.54 -16.23
CA LEU A 162 31.41 7.94 -16.39
C LEU A 162 31.52 7.16 -17.71
N PHE A 163 30.52 6.36 -18.08
CA PHE A 163 30.49 5.63 -19.36
C PHE A 163 30.36 6.57 -20.57
N THR A 164 29.73 7.73 -20.41
CA THR A 164 29.63 8.74 -21.47
C THR A 164 30.99 9.42 -21.72
N VAL A 165 31.82 9.56 -20.67
CA VAL A 165 33.14 10.19 -20.75
C VAL A 165 34.27 9.18 -20.96
N LYS A 166 34.10 7.89 -20.64
CA LYS A 166 35.19 6.90 -20.69
C LYS A 166 35.84 6.78 -22.08
N ASP A 167 35.03 6.93 -23.13
CA ASP A 167 35.44 6.80 -24.52
C ASP A 167 35.84 8.16 -25.13
N SER A 168 35.92 9.24 -24.32
CA SER A 168 36.46 10.52 -24.80
C SER A 168 37.98 10.43 -24.91
N HIS A 169 38.50 10.56 -26.12
CA HIS A 169 39.93 10.62 -26.36
C HIS A 169 40.50 11.93 -25.78
N MET A 170 41.44 11.84 -24.84
CA MET A 170 42.27 12.97 -24.43
C MET A 170 43.65 12.75 -25.03
N ALA A 171 44.23 13.77 -25.68
CA ALA A 171 45.54 13.63 -26.30
C ALA A 171 46.67 13.42 -25.27
N GLY A 172 47.49 12.36 -25.41
CA GLY A 172 48.80 12.21 -24.74
C GLY A 172 49.08 10.85 -24.05
N SER A 173 50.30 10.64 -23.56
CA SER A 173 50.72 9.40 -22.83
C SER A 173 50.06 9.22 -21.45
N VAL A 174 49.47 10.30 -20.92
CA VAL A 174 48.61 10.28 -19.73
C VAL A 174 47.25 9.62 -20.03
N HIS A 175 46.84 9.58 -21.30
CA HIS A 175 45.57 9.03 -21.75
C HIS A 175 45.43 7.54 -21.45
N ALA A 176 46.47 6.72 -21.66
CA ALA A 176 46.39 5.27 -21.47
C ALA A 176 46.22 4.87 -19.99
N ALA A 177 46.98 5.49 -19.09
CA ALA A 177 46.83 5.23 -17.66
C ALA A 177 45.51 5.80 -17.11
N PHE A 178 45.08 6.94 -17.64
CA PHE A 178 43.80 7.55 -17.27
C PHE A 178 42.60 6.76 -17.82
N SER A 179 42.69 6.22 -19.04
CA SER A 179 41.63 5.40 -19.65
C SER A 179 41.44 4.09 -18.93
N ASP A 180 42.53 3.43 -18.50
CA ASP A 180 42.45 2.18 -17.73
C ASP A 180 41.84 2.41 -16.34
N GLY A 181 42.26 3.49 -15.67
CA GLY A 181 41.69 3.90 -14.37
C GLY A 181 40.21 4.30 -14.47
N LEU A 182 39.86 5.06 -15.49
CA LEU A 182 38.48 5.50 -15.74
C LEU A 182 37.58 4.33 -16.15
N TRP A 183 38.10 3.37 -16.92
CA TRP A 183 37.40 2.13 -17.25
C TRP A 183 37.09 1.32 -15.98
N LEU A 184 38.09 1.10 -15.12
CA LEU A 184 37.91 0.40 -13.85
C LEU A 184 36.93 1.12 -12.93
N LEU A 185 37.02 2.44 -12.84
CA LEU A 185 36.10 3.26 -12.05
C LEU A 185 34.67 3.17 -12.59
N SER A 186 34.49 3.31 -13.91
CA SER A 186 33.18 3.25 -14.57
C SER A 186 32.50 1.91 -14.28
N TRP A 187 33.22 0.81 -14.49
CA TRP A 187 32.71 -0.53 -14.20
C TRP A 187 32.49 -0.77 -12.70
N GLY A 188 33.39 -0.29 -11.84
CA GLY A 188 33.22 -0.39 -10.39
C GLY A 188 31.93 0.28 -9.92
N VAL A 189 31.68 1.51 -10.37
CA VAL A 189 30.45 2.26 -10.06
C VAL A 189 29.22 1.57 -10.66
N MET A 190 29.30 1.05 -11.89
CA MET A 190 28.19 0.31 -12.53
C MET A 190 27.86 -0.99 -11.79
N ILE A 191 28.86 -1.74 -11.34
CA ILE A 191 28.65 -2.94 -10.53
C ILE A 191 27.95 -2.59 -9.22
N VAL A 192 28.39 -1.52 -8.55
CA VAL A 192 27.70 -1.03 -7.33
C VAL A 192 26.26 -0.64 -7.65
N ALA A 193 26.01 0.06 -8.76
CA ALA A 193 24.66 0.42 -9.19
C ALA A 193 23.77 -0.82 -9.46
N LEU A 194 24.32 -1.86 -10.10
CA LEU A 194 23.63 -3.13 -10.34
C LEU A 194 23.33 -3.89 -9.04
N VAL A 195 24.31 -4.00 -8.14
CA VAL A 195 24.11 -4.64 -6.83
C VAL A 195 23.01 -3.90 -6.06
N LEU A 196 23.08 -2.57 -5.98
CA LEU A 196 22.04 -1.77 -5.31
C LEU A 196 20.68 -1.89 -6.00
N THR A 197 20.66 -2.05 -7.34
CA THR A 197 19.44 -2.29 -8.12
C THR A 197 18.78 -3.60 -7.70
N VAL A 198 19.54 -4.68 -7.63
CA VAL A 198 19.06 -6.00 -7.21
C VAL A 198 18.67 -5.99 -5.73
N VAL A 199 19.51 -5.47 -4.84
CA VAL A 199 19.21 -5.36 -3.39
C VAL A 199 17.95 -4.54 -3.17
N SER A 200 17.80 -3.42 -3.88
CA SER A 200 16.59 -2.61 -3.81
C SER A 200 15.37 -3.38 -4.31
N MET A 201 15.47 -4.11 -5.43
CA MET A 201 14.37 -4.94 -5.94
C MET A 201 13.95 -5.99 -4.90
N LEU A 202 14.92 -6.71 -4.33
CA LEU A 202 14.68 -7.71 -3.30
C LEU A 202 14.06 -7.11 -2.04
N ASP A 203 14.46 -5.91 -1.63
CA ASP A 203 13.87 -5.17 -0.49
C ASP A 203 12.41 -4.75 -0.78
N TYR A 204 12.09 -4.30 -1.99
CA TYR A 204 10.72 -3.98 -2.37
C TYR A 204 9.84 -5.21 -2.45
N ILE A 205 10.33 -6.27 -3.11
CA ILE A 205 9.67 -7.57 -3.10
C ILE A 205 9.53 -8.04 -1.65
N ALA A 206 10.53 -7.84 -0.78
CA ALA A 206 10.52 -8.19 0.63
C ALA A 206 9.35 -7.59 1.39
N LYS A 207 9.21 -6.29 1.27
CA LYS A 207 8.14 -5.50 1.89
C LYS A 207 6.78 -5.91 1.32
N ALA A 208 6.74 -6.30 0.05
CA ALA A 208 5.54 -6.76 -0.62
C ALA A 208 5.29 -8.27 -0.52
N ARG A 209 6.17 -9.09 0.09
CA ARG A 209 5.99 -10.56 0.23
C ARG A 209 4.67 -10.90 0.91
N ARG A 210 4.25 -10.05 1.86
CA ARG A 210 2.99 -10.20 2.59
C ARG A 210 1.76 -9.88 1.74
N LEU A 211 1.92 -9.06 0.70
CA LEU A 211 0.88 -8.59 -0.23
C LEU A 211 0.80 -9.48 -1.48
N ILE A 212 1.93 -9.97 -1.99
CA ILE A 212 2.03 -10.77 -3.24
C ILE A 212 1.90 -12.27 -2.97
N GLY A 213 1.70 -12.70 -1.72
CA GLY A 213 1.50 -14.11 -1.39
C GLY A 213 2.71 -15.04 -1.59
N LEU A 214 3.89 -14.51 -1.96
CA LEU A 214 5.11 -15.28 -2.27
C LEU A 214 5.93 -15.76 -1.06
N ALA A 215 5.49 -15.50 0.17
CA ALA A 215 6.10 -16.11 1.35
C ALA A 215 5.33 -17.40 1.73
N ARG A 216 5.89 -18.56 1.35
CA ARG A 216 5.58 -19.85 1.98
C ARG A 216 6.83 -20.41 2.68
N ALA A 217 6.61 -20.86 3.92
CA ALA A 217 7.49 -21.61 4.84
C ALA A 217 8.81 -20.90 5.21
N ASP A 218 9.05 -20.44 6.44
CA ASP A 218 9.02 -21.25 7.65
C ASP A 218 8.33 -20.55 8.83
N GLY A 219 7.48 -21.29 9.55
CA GLY A 219 6.90 -20.88 10.83
C GLY A 219 5.48 -20.29 10.82
N THR A 220 4.89 -20.00 9.65
CA THR A 220 3.51 -19.46 9.55
C THR A 220 2.56 -20.28 8.65
N ALA A 221 3.02 -21.39 8.06
CA ALA A 221 2.21 -22.23 7.17
C ALA A 221 0.98 -22.82 7.87
N GLY A 222 1.09 -23.23 9.14
CA GLY A 222 -0.06 -23.72 9.91
C GLY A 222 -1.16 -22.67 10.14
N ALA A 223 -0.80 -21.38 10.22
CA ALA A 223 -1.76 -20.32 10.48
C ALA A 223 -2.49 -19.81 9.22
N ARG A 224 -1.84 -19.84 8.04
CA ARG A 224 -2.47 -19.39 6.77
C ARG A 224 -3.27 -20.47 6.07
N GLU A 225 -2.90 -21.75 6.18
CA GLU A 225 -3.76 -22.85 5.75
C GLU A 225 -4.99 -22.92 6.66
N GLY A 226 -4.81 -22.72 7.98
CA GLY A 226 -5.90 -22.53 8.93
C GLY A 226 -6.74 -21.27 8.67
N ALA A 227 -6.15 -20.15 8.24
CA ALA A 227 -6.90 -18.93 7.92
C ALA A 227 -7.66 -19.01 6.60
N LYS A 228 -7.11 -19.65 5.55
CA LYS A 228 -7.81 -19.83 4.27
C LYS A 228 -8.86 -20.95 4.33
N ALA A 229 -8.57 -22.03 5.05
CA ALA A 229 -9.59 -23.03 5.43
C ALA A 229 -10.62 -22.43 6.39
N GLY A 230 -10.20 -21.50 7.27
CA GLY A 230 -11.07 -20.77 8.19
C GLY A 230 -11.97 -19.77 7.48
N GLU A 231 -11.48 -19.06 6.47
CA GLU A 231 -12.22 -18.15 5.60
C GLU A 231 -13.21 -18.94 4.74
N SER A 232 -12.77 -20.00 4.07
CA SER A 232 -13.64 -20.96 3.37
C SER A 232 -14.72 -21.56 4.30
N ALA A 233 -14.36 -21.92 5.55
CA ALA A 233 -15.31 -22.47 6.51
C ALA A 233 -16.29 -21.42 7.07
N LEU A 234 -15.86 -20.16 7.19
CA LEU A 234 -16.75 -19.07 7.58
C LEU A 234 -17.73 -18.74 6.45
N ASP A 235 -17.27 -18.76 5.20
CA ASP A 235 -18.12 -18.55 4.02
C ASP A 235 -19.16 -19.67 3.89
N GLU A 236 -18.76 -20.92 4.07
CA GLU A 236 -19.67 -22.09 4.10
C GLU A 236 -20.70 -21.97 5.23
N LEU A 237 -20.26 -21.60 6.43
CA LEU A 237 -21.15 -21.42 7.58
C LEU A 237 -22.13 -20.24 7.37
N ALA A 238 -21.66 -19.13 6.80
CA ALA A 238 -22.51 -18.00 6.46
C ALA A 238 -23.55 -18.39 5.39
N ALA A 239 -23.17 -19.19 4.40
CA ALA A 239 -24.10 -19.73 3.40
C ALA A 239 -25.19 -20.59 4.06
N HIS A 240 -24.83 -21.47 4.99
CA HIS A 240 -25.80 -22.29 5.74
C HIS A 240 -26.76 -21.44 6.56
N VAL A 241 -26.28 -20.37 7.22
CA VAL A 241 -27.16 -19.43 7.94
C VAL A 241 -28.20 -18.83 7.00
N LEU A 242 -27.79 -18.40 5.81
CA LEU A 242 -28.71 -17.79 4.84
C LEU A 242 -29.69 -18.81 4.25
N ASP A 243 -29.26 -20.05 4.03
CA ASP A 243 -30.14 -21.11 3.55
C ASP A 243 -31.18 -21.48 4.61
N ALA A 244 -30.79 -21.57 5.89
CA ALA A 244 -31.72 -21.77 7.00
C ALA A 244 -32.71 -20.58 7.15
N ALA A 245 -32.23 -19.34 6.99
CA ALA A 245 -33.06 -18.15 7.00
C ALA A 245 -34.09 -18.16 5.86
N ARG A 246 -33.67 -18.52 4.65
CA ARG A 246 -34.56 -18.67 3.48
C ARG A 246 -35.57 -19.79 3.67
N ALA A 247 -35.14 -20.95 4.17
CA ALA A 247 -36.02 -22.10 4.39
C ALA A 247 -37.10 -21.81 5.44
N SER A 248 -36.74 -21.05 6.48
CA SER A 248 -37.67 -20.64 7.54
C SER A 248 -38.48 -19.37 7.21
N GLY A 249 -38.15 -18.67 6.13
CA GLY A 249 -38.75 -17.37 5.78
C GLY A 249 -38.41 -16.25 6.76
N ARG A 250 -37.36 -16.42 7.57
CA ARG A 250 -36.92 -15.48 8.60
C ARG A 250 -35.76 -14.63 8.12
N THR A 251 -35.61 -13.47 8.73
CA THR A 251 -34.56 -12.50 8.44
C THR A 251 -33.59 -12.34 9.60
N VAL A 252 -32.34 -12.00 9.31
CA VAL A 252 -31.24 -11.88 10.28
C VAL A 252 -30.67 -10.47 10.37
N GLY A 253 -30.17 -10.11 11.55
CA GLY A 253 -29.47 -8.85 11.80
C GLY A 253 -28.33 -9.01 12.81
N THR A 254 -27.40 -8.05 12.83
CA THR A 254 -26.20 -8.12 13.68
C THR A 254 -25.98 -6.84 14.50
N ALA A 255 -25.44 -6.97 15.70
CA ALA A 255 -24.88 -5.87 16.49
C ALA A 255 -23.45 -6.19 16.93
N GLU A 256 -22.49 -5.40 16.46
CA GLU A 256 -21.07 -5.73 16.58
C GLU A 256 -20.29 -4.68 17.36
N SER A 257 -19.48 -5.12 18.32
CA SER A 257 -18.48 -4.28 18.99
C SER A 257 -17.07 -4.72 18.58
N LEU A 258 -16.49 -5.72 19.24
CA LEU A 258 -15.10 -6.14 19.00
C LEU A 258 -14.79 -6.63 17.58
N THR A 259 -15.80 -7.19 16.90
CA THR A 259 -15.70 -7.71 15.53
C THR A 259 -15.78 -6.60 14.50
N GLY A 260 -16.35 -5.43 14.81
CA GLY A 260 -16.25 -4.24 13.96
C GLY A 260 -16.87 -4.38 12.56
N GLY A 261 -17.92 -5.18 12.40
CA GLY A 261 -18.60 -5.39 11.11
C GLY A 261 -18.25 -6.70 10.41
N LEU A 262 -17.42 -7.57 11.02
CA LEU A 262 -17.00 -8.82 10.40
C LEU A 262 -18.11 -9.88 10.33
N VAL A 263 -19.07 -9.87 11.27
CA VAL A 263 -20.21 -10.81 11.21
C VAL A 263 -21.12 -10.41 10.05
N ALA A 264 -21.43 -9.12 9.94
CA ALA A 264 -22.18 -8.58 8.81
C ALA A 264 -21.45 -8.84 7.48
N ALA A 265 -20.14 -8.59 7.42
CA ALA A 265 -19.33 -8.83 6.23
C ALA A 265 -19.41 -10.30 5.76
N ALA A 266 -19.24 -11.26 6.67
CA ALA A 266 -19.32 -12.68 6.35
C ALA A 266 -20.69 -13.08 5.77
N LEU A 267 -21.78 -12.55 6.32
CA LEU A 267 -23.12 -12.78 5.78
C LEU A 267 -23.31 -12.13 4.41
N THR A 268 -22.79 -10.92 4.20
CA THR A 268 -22.97 -10.18 2.95
C THR A 268 -22.07 -10.62 1.81
N GLU A 269 -21.00 -11.36 2.10
CA GLU A 269 -20.11 -11.95 1.08
C GLU A 269 -20.84 -13.04 0.28
N VAL A 270 -21.82 -13.70 0.89
CA VAL A 270 -22.62 -14.74 0.23
C VAL A 270 -23.58 -14.10 -0.78
N PRO A 271 -23.58 -14.54 -2.05
CA PRO A 271 -24.53 -14.06 -3.06
C PRO A 271 -25.99 -14.25 -2.65
N GLY A 272 -26.82 -13.23 -2.91
CA GLY A 272 -28.24 -13.23 -2.57
C GLY A 272 -28.53 -13.05 -1.06
N SER A 273 -27.55 -12.59 -0.29
CA SER A 273 -27.71 -12.28 1.15
C SER A 273 -28.77 -11.19 1.42
N SER A 274 -29.07 -10.34 0.44
CA SER A 274 -30.13 -9.31 0.50
C SER A 274 -31.52 -9.86 0.85
N ASP A 275 -31.76 -11.14 0.60
CA ASP A 275 -33.07 -11.76 0.81
C ASP A 275 -33.36 -12.03 2.29
N ALA A 276 -32.31 -12.20 3.11
CA ALA A 276 -32.43 -12.55 4.52
C ALA A 276 -31.74 -11.56 5.45
N VAL A 277 -30.66 -10.91 5.04
CA VAL A 277 -29.89 -9.98 5.88
C VAL A 277 -30.53 -8.60 5.87
N ARG A 278 -30.98 -8.12 7.03
CA ARG A 278 -31.58 -6.78 7.19
C ARG A 278 -30.54 -5.67 7.38
N GLY A 279 -29.40 -6.02 7.95
CA GLY A 279 -28.29 -5.09 8.18
C GLY A 279 -27.45 -5.45 9.40
N GLY A 280 -26.55 -4.53 9.75
CA GLY A 280 -25.69 -4.66 10.92
C GLY A 280 -25.42 -3.30 11.58
N ILE A 281 -25.35 -3.30 12.90
CA ILE A 281 -25.08 -2.10 13.71
C ILE A 281 -23.73 -2.27 14.40
N VAL A 282 -22.73 -1.52 13.95
CA VAL A 282 -21.41 -1.50 14.60
C VAL A 282 -21.43 -0.47 15.74
N SER A 283 -21.56 -0.96 16.97
CA SER A 283 -21.71 -0.16 18.18
C SER A 283 -20.47 -0.20 19.07
N TYR A 284 -19.29 0.12 18.51
CA TYR A 284 -18.01 0.02 19.23
C TYR A 284 -17.96 0.88 20.51
N ALA A 285 -18.37 2.15 20.41
CA ALA A 285 -18.43 3.06 21.55
C ALA A 285 -19.68 2.82 22.42
N ALA A 286 -19.53 2.98 23.74
CA ALA A 286 -20.64 2.84 24.69
C ALA A 286 -21.83 3.75 24.35
N ALA A 287 -21.58 4.99 23.90
CA ALA A 287 -22.63 5.90 23.46
C ALA A 287 -23.48 5.32 22.31
N VAL A 288 -22.86 4.67 21.31
CA VAL A 288 -23.60 4.05 20.19
C VAL A 288 -24.47 2.90 20.68
N LYS A 289 -23.99 2.11 21.66
CA LYS A 289 -24.81 1.04 22.27
C LYS A 289 -26.10 1.62 22.90
N ARG A 290 -26.01 2.76 23.58
CA ARG A 290 -27.19 3.41 24.15
C ARG A 290 -28.07 4.05 23.09
N ASP A 291 -27.47 4.90 22.26
CA ASP A 291 -28.21 5.84 21.42
C ASP A 291 -28.86 5.13 20.22
N VAL A 292 -28.26 4.01 19.75
CA VAL A 292 -28.78 3.24 18.61
C VAL A 292 -29.47 1.96 19.08
N LEU A 293 -28.85 1.17 19.95
CA LEU A 293 -29.40 -0.14 20.34
C LEU A 293 -30.32 -0.06 21.57
N GLY A 294 -30.38 1.08 22.26
CA GLY A 294 -31.20 1.25 23.47
C GLY A 294 -30.64 0.50 24.68
N VAL A 295 -29.33 0.25 24.73
CA VAL A 295 -28.69 -0.35 25.91
C VAL A 295 -28.75 0.64 27.06
N ASP A 296 -29.31 0.21 28.20
CA ASP A 296 -29.46 1.04 29.39
C ASP A 296 -28.10 1.56 29.90
N ALA A 297 -28.05 2.86 30.19
CA ALA A 297 -26.87 3.50 30.78
C ALA A 297 -26.51 2.87 32.12
N GLU A 298 -27.50 2.53 32.94
CA GLU A 298 -27.30 1.92 34.25
C GLU A 298 -26.67 0.52 34.11
N ALA A 299 -27.06 -0.24 33.09
CA ALA A 299 -26.48 -1.55 32.81
C ALA A 299 -25.00 -1.43 32.40
N ILE A 300 -24.66 -0.44 31.57
CA ILE A 300 -23.26 -0.19 31.17
C ILE A 300 -22.43 0.26 32.37
N GLU A 301 -22.95 1.12 33.23
CA GLU A 301 -22.25 1.61 34.42
C GLU A 301 -22.01 0.49 35.44
N ARG A 302 -23.03 -0.33 35.69
CA ARG A 302 -22.98 -1.39 36.72
C ARG A 302 -22.21 -2.63 36.28
N PHE A 303 -22.35 -3.06 35.02
CA PHE A 303 -21.80 -4.34 34.55
C PHE A 303 -20.68 -4.18 33.52
N GLY A 304 -20.50 -2.98 32.97
CA GLY A 304 -19.56 -2.70 31.89
C GLY A 304 -20.09 -3.14 30.52
N VAL A 305 -19.45 -2.65 29.46
CA VAL A 305 -19.83 -2.97 28.06
C VAL A 305 -19.56 -4.42 27.66
N VAL A 306 -18.75 -5.15 28.44
CA VAL A 306 -18.49 -6.58 28.27
C VAL A 306 -19.19 -7.33 29.39
N SER A 307 -20.48 -7.60 29.20
CA SER A 307 -21.38 -8.23 30.17
C SER A 307 -22.53 -8.95 29.47
N GLU A 308 -23.18 -9.87 30.18
CA GLU A 308 -24.40 -10.55 29.71
C GLU A 308 -25.50 -9.53 29.37
N GLN A 309 -25.72 -8.58 30.28
CA GLN A 309 -26.76 -7.56 30.19
C GLN A 309 -26.56 -6.70 28.95
N THR A 310 -25.31 -6.28 28.67
CA THR A 310 -25.00 -5.51 27.46
C THR A 310 -25.22 -6.34 26.20
N ALA A 311 -24.79 -7.61 26.17
CA ALA A 311 -24.96 -8.46 24.99
C ALA A 311 -26.44 -8.73 24.68
N ARG A 312 -27.27 -8.99 25.71
CA ARG A 312 -28.73 -9.19 25.54
C ARG A 312 -29.41 -7.92 25.01
N ALA A 313 -29.16 -6.79 25.66
CA ALA A 313 -29.73 -5.50 25.24
C ALA A 313 -29.28 -5.11 23.82
N MET A 314 -28.03 -5.42 23.44
CA MET A 314 -27.56 -5.21 22.07
C MET A 314 -28.30 -6.10 21.06
N ALA A 315 -28.55 -7.38 21.37
CA ALA A 315 -29.26 -8.30 20.47
C ALA A 315 -30.73 -7.90 20.30
N GLU A 316 -31.42 -7.61 21.41
CA GLU A 316 -32.81 -7.12 21.39
C GLU A 316 -32.93 -5.78 20.66
N GLY A 317 -31.98 -4.87 20.91
CA GLY A 317 -31.85 -3.61 20.21
C GLY A 317 -31.70 -3.80 18.71
N ALA A 318 -30.79 -4.68 18.28
CA ALA A 318 -30.56 -4.95 16.86
C ALA A 318 -31.81 -5.52 16.19
N ARG A 319 -32.48 -6.48 16.85
CA ARG A 319 -33.72 -7.08 16.35
C ARG A 319 -34.80 -6.01 16.09
N ARG A 320 -34.98 -5.10 17.05
CA ARG A 320 -35.95 -4.01 16.97
C ARG A 320 -35.59 -2.98 15.89
N GLU A 321 -34.37 -2.46 15.90
CA GLU A 321 -33.95 -1.38 14.98
C GLU A 321 -33.87 -1.86 13.53
N LEU A 322 -33.35 -3.07 13.30
CA LEU A 322 -33.21 -3.65 11.96
C LEU A 322 -34.51 -4.30 11.46
N ARG A 323 -35.49 -4.48 12.36
CA ARG A 323 -36.74 -5.20 12.09
C ARG A 323 -36.46 -6.57 11.47
N CYS A 324 -35.58 -7.33 12.11
CA CYS A 324 -35.26 -8.70 11.71
C CYS A 324 -35.90 -9.70 12.68
N ASP A 325 -36.02 -10.95 12.25
CA ASP A 325 -36.62 -12.00 13.05
C ASP A 325 -35.65 -12.55 14.10
N VAL A 326 -34.38 -12.69 13.72
CA VAL A 326 -33.28 -13.14 14.58
C VAL A 326 -32.15 -12.12 14.56
N ALA A 327 -31.61 -11.75 15.72
CA ALA A 327 -30.45 -10.87 15.80
C ALA A 327 -29.37 -11.46 16.70
N VAL A 328 -28.11 -11.38 16.26
CA VAL A 328 -26.94 -11.73 17.07
C VAL A 328 -26.16 -10.49 17.48
N ALA A 329 -25.67 -10.46 18.71
CA ALA A 329 -24.84 -9.39 19.22
C ALA A 329 -23.56 -9.91 19.86
N VAL A 330 -22.45 -9.20 19.65
CA VAL A 330 -21.14 -9.56 20.23
C VAL A 330 -20.42 -8.36 20.85
N THR A 331 -20.00 -8.51 22.09
CA THR A 331 -19.20 -7.52 22.84
C THR A 331 -18.11 -8.21 23.65
N GLY A 332 -16.89 -7.67 23.65
CA GLY A 332 -15.75 -8.36 24.23
C GLY A 332 -14.41 -7.65 24.06
N ILE A 333 -13.36 -8.31 24.55
CA ILE A 333 -11.99 -7.77 24.63
C ILE A 333 -11.08 -8.56 23.69
N ALA A 334 -10.86 -8.05 22.48
CA ALA A 334 -9.98 -8.71 21.51
C ALA A 334 -8.48 -8.52 21.78
N GLY A 335 -8.07 -7.55 22.61
CA GLY A 335 -6.65 -7.29 22.91
C GLY A 335 -5.92 -6.41 21.89
N PRO A 336 -4.60 -6.21 22.04
CA PRO A 336 -3.74 -6.78 23.09
C PRO A 336 -3.93 -6.11 24.48
N GLY A 337 -4.61 -4.97 24.56
CA GLY A 337 -4.97 -4.30 25.82
C GLY A 337 -6.46 -4.39 26.12
N GLY A 338 -6.88 -3.75 27.22
CA GLY A 338 -8.30 -3.65 27.61
C GLY A 338 -8.80 -4.80 28.50
N ALA A 339 -7.90 -5.63 29.05
CA ALA A 339 -8.27 -6.56 30.11
C ALA A 339 -8.72 -5.81 31.37
N GLU A 340 -9.81 -6.27 31.98
CA GLU A 340 -10.33 -5.77 33.25
C GLU A 340 -10.15 -6.85 34.34
N PRO A 341 -10.19 -6.50 35.64
CA PRO A 341 -10.24 -7.50 36.70
C PRO A 341 -11.36 -8.51 36.47
N GLY A 342 -11.00 -9.79 36.32
CA GLY A 342 -11.95 -10.88 36.03
C GLY A 342 -12.38 -11.02 34.56
N LYS A 343 -11.91 -10.16 33.64
CA LYS A 343 -12.21 -10.24 32.20
C LYS A 343 -10.91 -10.14 31.39
N PRO A 344 -10.16 -11.24 31.22
CA PRO A 344 -8.94 -11.22 30.42
C PRO A 344 -9.21 -10.94 28.94
N VAL A 345 -8.17 -10.61 28.18
CA VAL A 345 -8.22 -10.63 26.72
C VAL A 345 -8.75 -12.00 26.24
N GLY A 346 -9.66 -11.98 25.27
CA GLY A 346 -10.38 -13.17 24.81
C GLY A 346 -11.78 -13.33 25.41
N THR A 347 -12.15 -12.51 26.40
CA THR A 347 -13.50 -12.52 26.99
C THR A 347 -14.52 -11.92 26.01
N VAL A 348 -15.54 -12.69 25.64
CA VAL A 348 -16.61 -12.26 24.72
C VAL A 348 -17.96 -12.68 25.26
N TRP A 349 -18.91 -11.75 25.30
CA TRP A 349 -20.32 -12.06 25.48
C TRP A 349 -21.03 -12.04 24.12
N LEU A 350 -21.75 -13.12 23.85
CA LEU A 350 -22.58 -13.30 22.67
C LEU A 350 -24.04 -13.35 23.10
N GLY A 351 -24.89 -12.51 22.51
CA GLY A 351 -26.34 -12.51 22.69
C GLY A 351 -27.06 -12.90 21.40
N VAL A 352 -28.17 -13.62 21.52
CA VAL A 352 -29.10 -13.90 20.41
C VAL A 352 -30.50 -13.52 20.87
N ALA A 353 -31.21 -12.75 20.04
CA ALA A 353 -32.60 -12.39 20.24
C ALA A 353 -33.45 -12.91 19.08
N ASP A 354 -34.50 -13.64 19.40
CA ASP A 354 -35.49 -14.19 18.46
C ASP A 354 -36.91 -13.99 19.04
N ASP A 355 -37.89 -14.71 18.53
CA ASP A 355 -39.28 -14.71 19.00
C ASP A 355 -39.48 -15.47 20.32
N ALA A 356 -38.61 -16.44 20.64
CA ALA A 356 -38.63 -17.18 21.91
C ALA A 356 -38.02 -16.36 23.06
N GLY A 357 -37.18 -15.38 22.76
CA GLY A 357 -36.67 -14.40 23.71
C GLY A 357 -35.23 -14.00 23.42
N CYS A 358 -34.51 -13.59 24.46
CA CYS A 358 -33.08 -13.27 24.34
C CYS A 358 -32.23 -14.10 25.29
N ARG A 359 -31.24 -14.78 24.73
CA ARG A 359 -30.24 -15.59 25.44
C ARG A 359 -28.85 -15.00 25.24
N ALA A 360 -27.97 -15.15 26.23
CA ALA A 360 -26.58 -14.78 26.10
C ALA A 360 -25.65 -15.80 26.76
N ARG A 361 -24.43 -15.93 26.22
CA ARG A 361 -23.41 -16.84 26.73
C ARG A 361 -22.04 -16.17 26.78
N LEU A 362 -21.27 -16.54 27.79
CA LEU A 362 -19.88 -16.12 27.97
C LEU A 362 -18.96 -17.07 27.20
N LEU A 363 -18.06 -16.49 26.42
CA LEU A 363 -17.06 -17.18 25.61
C LEU A 363 -15.67 -16.69 26.04
N SER A 364 -14.70 -17.60 26.00
CA SER A 364 -13.29 -17.32 26.27
C SER A 364 -12.46 -17.88 25.13
N PHE A 365 -11.84 -16.99 24.37
CA PHE A 365 -11.04 -17.35 23.20
C PHE A 365 -9.55 -17.14 23.46
N ALA A 366 -8.75 -18.10 23.02
CA ALA A 366 -7.30 -17.99 23.04
C ALA A 366 -6.78 -17.31 21.76
N GLY A 367 -5.58 -16.72 21.84
CA GLY A 367 -4.88 -16.13 20.70
C GLY A 367 -4.79 -14.60 20.73
N GLY A 368 -4.36 -14.03 19.61
CA GLY A 368 -4.25 -12.59 19.43
C GLY A 368 -5.55 -11.94 18.98
N ARG A 369 -5.49 -10.62 18.73
CA ARG A 369 -6.66 -9.81 18.35
C ARG A 369 -7.39 -10.34 17.12
N ARG A 370 -6.65 -10.87 16.15
CA ARG A 370 -7.21 -11.41 14.92
C ARG A 370 -7.95 -12.71 15.21
N GLU A 371 -7.30 -13.63 15.91
CA GLU A 371 -7.82 -14.96 16.22
C GLU A 371 -9.07 -14.87 17.10
N VAL A 372 -9.10 -13.97 18.09
CA VAL A 372 -10.29 -13.74 18.93
C VAL A 372 -11.46 -13.21 18.10
N ARG A 373 -11.21 -12.29 17.15
CA ARG A 373 -12.28 -11.77 16.27
C ARG A 373 -12.81 -12.84 15.33
N GLU A 374 -11.94 -13.64 14.70
CA GLU A 374 -12.34 -14.74 13.81
C GLU A 374 -13.16 -15.81 14.55
N GLN A 375 -12.71 -16.24 15.74
CA GLN A 375 -13.48 -17.17 16.59
C GLN A 375 -14.84 -16.59 17.02
N THR A 376 -14.90 -15.28 17.28
CA THR A 376 -16.16 -14.59 17.61
C THR A 376 -17.12 -14.59 16.43
N VAL A 377 -16.63 -14.36 15.21
CA VAL A 377 -17.47 -14.40 13.99
C VAL A 377 -18.06 -15.79 13.80
N ARG A 378 -17.23 -16.83 13.92
CA ARG A 378 -17.71 -18.22 13.85
C ARG A 378 -18.82 -18.49 14.86
N ALA A 379 -18.58 -18.17 16.14
CA ALA A 379 -19.55 -18.40 17.20
C ALA A 379 -20.87 -17.63 17.01
N ALA A 380 -20.80 -16.44 16.38
CA ALA A 380 -21.98 -15.64 16.03
C ALA A 380 -22.80 -16.29 14.90
N LEU A 381 -22.13 -16.80 13.86
CA LEU A 381 -22.79 -17.51 12.76
C LEU A 381 -23.41 -18.84 13.24
N GLU A 382 -22.70 -19.61 14.06
CA GLU A 382 -23.23 -20.83 14.70
C GLU A 382 -24.50 -20.52 15.52
N ALA A 383 -24.47 -19.45 16.31
CA ALA A 383 -25.61 -19.07 17.14
C ALA A 383 -26.81 -18.55 16.34
N LEU A 384 -26.58 -17.93 15.18
CA LEU A 384 -27.65 -17.61 14.22
C LEU A 384 -28.26 -18.88 13.63
N LEU A 385 -27.42 -19.81 13.18
CA LEU A 385 -27.87 -21.08 12.59
C LEU A 385 -28.72 -21.89 13.58
N GLU A 386 -28.23 -22.08 14.81
CA GLU A 386 -28.98 -22.75 15.89
C GLU A 386 -30.36 -22.10 16.14
N SER A 387 -30.44 -20.78 16.00
CA SER A 387 -31.70 -20.03 16.20
C SER A 387 -32.67 -20.11 15.03
N LEU A 388 -32.20 -20.47 13.85
CA LEU A 388 -33.02 -20.58 12.63
C LEU A 388 -33.50 -22.02 12.42
N GLU A 389 -32.74 -23.01 12.92
CA GLU A 389 -33.08 -24.43 12.85
C GLU A 389 -33.95 -24.92 14.02
N GLY A 390 -33.90 -24.23 15.17
CA GLY A 390 -34.76 -24.48 16.33
C GLY A 390 -36.07 -23.71 16.26
#